data_AF-A0A3L6T726-F1
#
_entry.id   AF-A0A3L6T726-F1
#
_cell.length_a   1.000
_cell.length_b   1.000
_cell.length_c   1.000
_cell.angle_alpha   90.00
_cell.angle_beta   90.00
_cell.angle_gamma   90.00
#
_symmetry.space_group_name_H-M   'P 1'
#
loop_
_entity.id
_entity.type
_entity.pdbx_description
1 polymer ?
#
loop_
_entity_poly.entity_id
_entity_poly.type
_entity_poly.pdbx_seq_one_letter_code
_entity_poly.pdbx_strand_id
1 'polypeptide(L)'
;MGTGTKCLGASRLSGRGDLVHDAHAEVIARRALVRLLYSEIGRGASPEWLVASEDGGRWKLRDGHCLHLYITQLPCGVMPVPPSELELREQLDGGVNGCRDISFVQRKPGRGDTTLSMSCFDKITRLSVVGIQGALLSHILEPLYLTTITIGQLPDGAPEGFSIESNIDKVINARLSSLSSRLSASFKLSKPKFFEAPVPPKEFQQISGDVPPLTCGRRLVEAFLSLEHPLVTKFQSGELSYRAMKDEAHEYQHTLELLRKAPFFSCWRAKPASLDSFAVSR
;
A
#
# COMPACT_ATOMS: atom_id res chain seq x y z
N MET A 1 -3.94 12.88 5.63
CA MET A 1 -2.61 12.90 6.28
C MET A 1 -2.49 11.71 7.25
N GLY A 2 -1.29 11.28 7.60
CA GLY A 2 -1.05 10.29 8.66
C GLY A 2 0.26 10.57 9.40
N THR A 3 0.34 10.23 10.68
CA THR A 3 1.56 10.28 11.50
C THR A 3 1.74 8.95 12.23
N GLY A 4 2.98 8.65 12.63
CA GLY A 4 3.31 7.49 13.46
C GLY A 4 4.44 6.62 12.90
N THR A 5 5.01 5.79 13.77
CA THR A 5 6.23 4.99 13.51
C THR A 5 6.17 3.60 14.14
N LYS A 6 4.98 3.14 14.54
CA LYS A 6 4.82 1.91 15.34
C LYS A 6 3.83 0.93 14.71
N CYS A 7 4.03 -0.35 15.02
CA CYS A 7 3.18 -1.46 14.62
C CYS A 7 2.74 -2.27 15.84
N LEU A 8 1.57 -2.92 15.75
CA LEU A 8 1.15 -3.89 16.76
C LEU A 8 1.97 -5.18 16.62
N GLY A 9 2.39 -5.75 17.76
CA GLY A 9 2.93 -7.11 17.82
C GLY A 9 1.90 -8.16 17.41
N ALA A 10 2.34 -9.35 16.98
CA ALA A 10 1.47 -10.39 16.45
C ALA A 10 0.43 -10.86 17.49
N SER A 11 0.83 -10.96 18.75
CA SER A 11 -0.02 -11.31 19.90
C SER A 11 -1.19 -10.35 20.13
N ARG A 12 -1.08 -9.12 19.64
CA ARG A 12 -2.08 -8.05 19.82
C ARG A 12 -3.02 -7.87 18.64
N LEU A 13 -2.89 -8.68 17.60
CA LEU A 13 -3.77 -8.62 16.44
C LEU A 13 -5.15 -9.15 16.80
N SER A 14 -6.19 -8.55 16.20
CA SER A 14 -7.59 -8.89 16.47
C SER A 14 -8.24 -9.39 15.18
N GLY A 15 -8.97 -10.50 15.29
CA GLY A 15 -9.80 -11.03 14.20
C GLY A 15 -11.06 -10.21 13.90
N ARG A 16 -11.37 -9.17 14.69
CA ARG A 16 -12.61 -8.38 14.56
C ARG A 16 -12.50 -7.20 13.59
N GLY A 17 -11.31 -6.96 13.04
CA GLY A 17 -11.04 -5.84 12.12
C GLY A 17 -11.07 -4.45 12.76
N ASP A 18 -11.16 -4.37 14.09
CA ASP A 18 -11.30 -3.15 14.89
C ASP A 18 -9.97 -2.42 15.15
N LEU A 19 -8.84 -3.05 14.86
CA LEU A 19 -7.51 -2.50 15.12
C LEU A 19 -6.76 -2.13 13.83
N VAL A 20 -5.88 -1.13 13.94
CA VAL A 20 -4.90 -0.80 12.90
C VAL A 20 -3.59 -1.50 13.22
N HIS A 21 -3.19 -2.44 12.36
CA HIS A 21 -2.00 -3.28 12.59
C HIS A 21 -0.68 -2.54 12.38
N ASP A 22 -0.67 -1.54 11.50
CA ASP A 22 0.51 -0.75 11.14
C ASP A 22 0.12 0.72 11.10
N ALA A 23 0.69 1.49 12.02
CA ALA A 23 0.43 2.90 12.21
C ALA A 23 1.62 3.77 11.79
N HIS A 24 2.44 3.30 10.84
CA HIS A 24 3.38 4.20 10.17
C HIS A 24 2.63 5.25 9.35
N ALA A 25 3.17 6.46 9.31
CA ALA A 25 2.58 7.64 8.68
C ALA A 25 2.06 7.37 7.26
N GLU A 26 2.89 6.78 6.40
CA GLU A 26 2.58 6.45 5.01
C GLU A 26 1.48 5.38 4.87
N VAL A 27 1.39 4.46 5.83
CA VAL A 27 0.32 3.45 5.87
C VAL A 27 -1.00 4.10 6.28
N ILE A 28 -0.98 4.96 7.31
CA ILE A 28 -2.17 5.71 7.74
C ILE A 28 -2.63 6.67 6.65
N ALA A 29 -1.72 7.39 6.00
CA ALA A 29 -2.03 8.30 4.90
C ALA A 29 -2.75 7.59 3.76
N ARG A 30 -2.27 6.40 3.34
CA ARG A 30 -2.96 5.56 2.36
C ARG A 30 -4.36 5.16 2.83
N ARG A 31 -4.52 4.72 4.08
CA ARG A 31 -5.84 4.31 4.60
C ARG A 31 -6.82 5.48 4.68
N ALA A 32 -6.32 6.67 5.02
CA ALA A 32 -7.10 7.90 5.00
C ALA A 32 -7.53 8.25 3.55
N LEU A 33 -6.65 8.12 2.56
CA LEU A 33 -7.00 8.30 1.15
C LEU A 33 -8.06 7.30 0.68
N VAL A 34 -7.98 6.03 1.07
CA VAL A 34 -9.03 5.03 0.76
C VAL A 34 -10.37 5.43 1.36
N ARG A 35 -10.38 5.94 2.60
CA ARG A 35 -11.62 6.43 3.23
C ARG A 35 -12.16 7.69 2.54
N LEU A 36 -11.28 8.59 2.09
CA LEU A 36 -11.65 9.74 1.28
C LEU A 36 -12.31 9.28 -0.03
N LEU A 37 -11.71 8.31 -0.73
CA LEU A 37 -12.27 7.75 -1.96
C LEU A 37 -13.70 7.21 -1.76
N TYR A 38 -13.95 6.47 -0.68
CA TYR A 38 -15.32 6.05 -0.35
C TYR A 38 -16.26 7.25 -0.12
N SER A 39 -15.81 8.26 0.61
CA SER A 39 -16.60 9.47 0.84
C SER A 39 -16.92 10.20 -0.47
N GLU A 40 -15.94 10.37 -1.35
CA GLU A 40 -16.09 11.10 -2.60
C GLU A 40 -17.01 10.36 -3.58
N ILE A 41 -16.85 9.03 -3.71
CA ILE A 41 -17.72 8.19 -4.54
C ILE A 41 -19.15 8.16 -3.98
N GLY A 42 -19.30 8.12 -2.65
CA GLY A 42 -20.60 8.05 -1.98
C GLY A 42 -21.42 9.34 -1.98
N ARG A 43 -20.84 10.49 -2.37
CA ARG A 43 -21.54 11.79 -2.40
C ARG A 43 -22.60 11.88 -3.51
N GLY A 44 -22.63 10.95 -4.47
CA GLY A 44 -23.57 10.97 -5.61
C GLY A 44 -23.24 12.02 -6.68
N ALA A 45 -22.17 12.80 -6.50
CA ALA A 45 -21.61 13.71 -7.49
C ALA A 45 -20.18 13.26 -7.83
N SER A 46 -19.81 13.30 -9.11
CA SER A 46 -18.44 13.00 -9.51
C SER A 46 -17.49 14.08 -9.00
N PRO A 47 -16.49 13.74 -8.15
CA PRO A 47 -15.52 14.73 -7.70
C PRO A 47 -14.66 15.20 -8.89
N GLU A 48 -14.05 16.38 -8.78
CA GLU A 48 -13.31 17.01 -9.89
C GLU A 48 -12.17 16.14 -10.44
N TRP A 49 -11.60 15.26 -9.63
CA TRP A 49 -10.43 14.45 -9.94
C TRP A 49 -10.76 12.98 -10.22
N LEU A 50 -12.02 12.55 -10.10
CA LEU A 50 -12.47 11.23 -10.56
C LEU A 50 -13.53 11.37 -11.67
N VAL A 51 -13.64 10.33 -12.47
CA VAL A 51 -14.65 10.20 -13.52
C VAL A 51 -15.08 8.74 -13.63
N ALA A 52 -16.34 8.49 -13.99
CA ALA A 52 -16.79 7.13 -14.31
C ALA A 52 -16.11 6.65 -15.61
N SER A 53 -15.75 5.37 -15.66
CA SER A 53 -15.26 4.71 -16.88
C SER A 53 -16.37 4.63 -17.93
N GLU A 54 -15.98 4.53 -19.20
CA GLU A 54 -16.92 4.53 -20.33
C GLU A 54 -17.86 3.32 -20.34
N ASP A 55 -17.42 2.20 -19.78
CA ASP A 55 -18.25 1.00 -19.56
C ASP A 55 -19.23 1.15 -18.38
N GLY A 56 -19.23 2.30 -17.70
CA GLY A 56 -20.10 2.64 -16.57
C GLY A 56 -19.87 1.80 -15.31
N GLY A 57 -18.85 0.93 -15.30
CA GLY A 57 -18.65 -0.04 -14.24
C GLY A 57 -17.78 0.44 -13.09
N ARG A 58 -16.76 1.27 -13.36
CA ARG A 58 -15.78 1.70 -12.37
C ARG A 58 -15.55 3.20 -12.41
N TRP A 59 -14.93 3.72 -11.37
CA TRP A 59 -14.34 5.05 -11.33
C TRP A 59 -12.89 4.98 -11.78
N LYS A 60 -12.37 6.07 -12.34
CA LYS A 60 -10.95 6.24 -12.66
C LYS A 60 -10.48 7.64 -12.32
N LEU A 61 -9.17 7.80 -12.18
CA LEU A 61 -8.56 9.12 -12.05
C LEU A 61 -8.83 9.91 -13.33
N ARG A 62 -9.28 11.16 -13.19
CA ARG A 62 -9.49 12.04 -14.33
C ARG A 62 -8.16 12.41 -14.97
N ASP A 63 -8.13 12.50 -16.29
CA ASP A 63 -6.93 12.95 -17.01
C ASP A 63 -6.45 14.31 -16.51
N GLY A 64 -5.12 14.49 -16.52
CA GLY A 64 -4.45 15.66 -15.95
C GLY A 64 -4.29 15.66 -14.43
N HIS A 65 -4.90 14.71 -13.71
CA HIS A 65 -4.74 14.58 -12.26
C HIS A 65 -3.67 13.56 -11.91
N CYS A 66 -2.99 13.77 -10.77
CA CYS A 66 -1.90 12.93 -10.29
C CYS A 66 -1.99 12.74 -8.77
N LEU A 67 -1.42 11.64 -8.28
CA LEU A 67 -1.33 11.35 -6.86
C LEU A 67 0.11 11.46 -6.40
N HIS A 68 0.33 12.24 -5.35
CA HIS A 68 1.65 12.54 -4.81
C HIS A 68 1.70 12.14 -3.34
N LEU A 69 2.77 11.45 -2.94
CA LEU A 69 3.00 11.08 -1.55
C LEU A 69 4.19 11.86 -1.01
N TYR A 70 3.98 12.58 0.09
CA TYR A 70 5.07 13.17 0.87
C TYR A 70 5.30 12.35 2.14
N ILE A 71 6.56 12.03 2.44
CA ILE A 71 6.97 11.35 3.68
C ILE A 71 8.14 12.14 4.27
N THR A 72 8.10 12.41 5.58
CA THR A 72 9.14 13.21 6.25
C THR A 72 10.50 12.53 6.29
N GLN A 73 10.53 11.20 6.31
CA GLN A 73 11.75 10.38 6.38
C GLN A 73 11.67 9.24 5.35
N LEU A 74 12.80 8.64 5.04
CA LEU A 74 12.83 7.46 4.18
C LEU A 74 11.90 6.36 4.74
N PRO A 75 11.05 5.74 3.90
CA PRO A 75 10.19 4.66 4.35
C PRO A 75 11.05 3.48 4.81
N CYS A 76 10.66 2.85 5.90
CA CYS A 76 11.43 1.72 6.40
C CYS A 76 11.53 0.60 5.35
N GLY A 77 12.72 0.00 5.28
CA GLY A 77 13.09 -1.03 4.32
C GLY A 77 13.62 -0.54 2.96
N VAL A 78 13.89 0.76 2.84
CA VAL A 78 14.90 1.27 1.90
C VAL A 78 16.28 1.02 2.50
N MET A 79 17.15 0.34 1.75
CA MET A 79 18.56 0.19 2.15
C MET A 79 19.32 1.47 1.81
N PRO A 80 20.12 2.06 2.73
CA PRO A 80 20.91 3.26 2.45
C PRO A 80 22.05 3.04 1.45
N VAL A 81 22.45 1.79 1.21
CA VAL A 81 23.51 1.45 0.26
C VAL A 81 22.91 0.50 -0.79
N PRO A 82 22.93 0.87 -2.09
CA PRO A 82 22.49 -0.03 -3.14
C PRO A 82 23.46 -1.22 -3.22
N PRO A 83 22.97 -2.47 -3.35
CA PRO A 83 23.86 -3.61 -3.56
C PRO A 83 24.70 -3.42 -4.83
N SER A 84 25.94 -3.90 -4.79
CA SER A 84 26.79 -4.00 -5.96
C SER A 84 26.16 -4.93 -7.02
N GLU A 85 26.50 -4.72 -8.29
CA GLU A 85 26.04 -5.58 -9.40
C GLU A 85 26.45 -7.04 -9.21
N LEU A 86 27.59 -7.29 -8.53
CA LEU A 86 28.08 -8.62 -8.19
C LEU A 86 27.19 -9.29 -7.12
N GLU A 87 26.82 -8.55 -6.07
CA GLU A 87 25.92 -9.05 -5.02
C GLU A 87 24.53 -9.39 -5.57
N LEU A 88 24.04 -8.66 -6.58
CA LEU A 88 22.79 -8.98 -7.25
C LEU A 88 22.87 -10.27 -8.10
N ARG A 89 24.04 -10.58 -8.68
CA ARG A 89 24.24 -11.75 -9.57
C ARG A 89 24.52 -13.05 -8.80
N GLU A 90 25.41 -13.02 -7.80
CA GLU A 90 25.75 -14.21 -7.00
C GLU A 90 24.56 -14.74 -6.17
N GLN A 91 23.57 -13.89 -5.89
CA GLN A 91 22.42 -14.21 -5.03
C GLN A 91 21.21 -14.77 -5.78
N LEU A 92 21.19 -14.71 -7.11
CA LEU A 92 20.18 -15.37 -7.95
C LEU A 92 20.47 -16.87 -8.15
N ASP A 93 21.74 -17.27 -8.00
CA ASP A 93 22.22 -18.64 -8.24
C ASP A 93 22.45 -19.47 -6.95
N GLY A 94 22.44 -18.84 -5.76
CA GLY A 94 22.84 -19.48 -4.50
C GLY A 94 21.70 -19.72 -3.50
N GLY A 95 21.17 -20.95 -3.44
CA GLY A 95 20.26 -21.40 -2.38
C GLY A 95 20.98 -22.06 -1.21
N VAL A 96 21.64 -21.30 -0.32
CA VAL A 96 22.15 -21.85 0.96
C VAL A 96 22.12 -20.80 2.09
N ASN A 97 21.47 -21.18 3.20
CA ASN A 97 21.54 -20.68 4.57
C ASN A 97 22.43 -19.46 4.87
N GLY A 98 21.81 -18.28 4.98
CA GLY A 98 22.41 -17.07 5.56
C GLY A 98 21.60 -15.82 5.24
N CYS A 99 20.93 -15.24 6.25
CA CYS A 99 20.12 -14.04 6.12
C CYS A 99 20.99 -12.83 5.72
N ARG A 100 20.90 -12.37 4.47
CA ARG A 100 21.39 -11.05 4.04
C ARG A 100 20.20 -10.21 3.54
N ASP A 101 20.05 -9.01 4.13
CA ASP A 101 18.84 -8.17 4.17
C ASP A 101 18.36 -7.51 2.86
N ILE A 102 19.06 -7.75 1.74
CA ILE A 102 18.93 -6.92 0.53
C ILE A 102 17.89 -7.48 -0.46
N SER A 103 17.69 -8.81 -0.49
CA SER A 103 16.93 -9.51 -1.52
C SER A 103 15.52 -9.95 -1.11
N PHE A 104 15.12 -9.71 0.14
CA PHE A 104 13.86 -10.21 0.69
C PHE A 104 12.96 -9.10 1.23
N VAL A 105 11.65 -9.34 1.16
CA VAL A 105 10.64 -8.51 1.83
C VAL A 105 10.94 -8.47 3.34
N GLN A 106 11.09 -7.27 3.88
CA GLN A 106 11.47 -7.04 5.26
C GLN A 106 10.24 -6.91 6.17
N ARG A 107 10.34 -7.41 7.40
CA ARG A 107 9.33 -7.20 8.45
C ARG A 107 9.74 -6.03 9.35
N LYS A 108 8.74 -5.30 9.82
CA LYS A 108 8.96 -4.24 10.81
C LYS A 108 9.21 -4.83 12.20
N PRO A 109 9.85 -4.07 13.10
CA PRO A 109 9.78 -4.36 14.52
C PRO A 109 8.33 -4.16 15.03
N GLY A 110 7.88 -5.04 15.92
CA GLY A 110 6.58 -4.91 16.59
C GLY A 110 6.70 -4.19 17.93
N ARG A 111 5.59 -3.65 18.44
CA ARG A 111 5.53 -3.20 19.84
C ARG A 111 5.33 -4.42 20.75
N GLY A 112 6.43 -4.92 21.31
CA GLY A 112 6.46 -6.17 22.06
C GLY A 112 7.02 -7.27 21.17
N ASP A 113 6.22 -8.31 20.91
CA ASP A 113 6.58 -9.37 19.97
C ASP A 113 6.62 -8.88 18.51
N THR A 114 7.34 -9.62 17.66
CA THR A 114 7.52 -9.28 16.24
C THR A 114 6.19 -9.10 15.52
N THR A 115 6.04 -8.03 14.74
CA THR A 115 4.82 -7.79 13.97
C THR A 115 4.75 -8.64 12.70
N LEU A 116 3.54 -8.85 12.19
CA LEU A 116 3.28 -9.44 10.87
C LEU A 116 3.17 -8.37 9.75
N SER A 117 3.66 -7.17 10.00
CA SER A 117 3.64 -6.06 9.05
C SER A 117 4.96 -5.94 8.31
N MET A 118 4.89 -5.97 6.98
CA MET A 118 6.04 -5.71 6.11
C MET A 118 6.49 -4.25 6.19
N SER A 119 7.72 -3.99 5.75
CA SER A 119 8.31 -2.67 5.62
C SER A 119 7.45 -1.75 4.74
N CYS A 120 7.58 -0.45 4.94
CA CYS A 120 6.81 0.52 4.19
C CYS A 120 7.25 0.60 2.74
N PHE A 121 8.55 0.48 2.49
CA PHE A 121 9.04 0.52 1.13
C PHE A 121 8.59 -0.71 0.34
N ASP A 122 8.58 -1.91 0.93
CA ASP A 122 8.02 -3.11 0.27
C ASP A 122 6.54 -2.97 -0.02
N LYS A 123 5.78 -2.32 0.89
CA LYS A 123 4.37 -2.00 0.64
C LYS A 123 4.23 -1.03 -0.52
N ILE A 124 5.01 0.03 -0.57
CA ILE A 124 5.01 1.00 -1.68
C ILE A 124 5.33 0.28 -3.00
N THR A 125 6.39 -0.52 -3.05
CA THR A 125 6.76 -1.33 -4.23
C THR A 125 5.64 -2.28 -4.65
N ARG A 126 4.93 -2.90 -3.70
CA ARG A 126 3.74 -3.71 -4.01
C ARG A 126 2.59 -2.88 -4.59
N LEU A 127 2.35 -1.69 -4.05
CA LEU A 127 1.27 -0.78 -4.51
C LEU A 127 1.58 -0.15 -5.87
N SER A 128 2.85 -0.05 -6.26
CA SER A 128 3.28 0.27 -7.63
C SER A 128 2.78 -0.72 -8.69
N VAL A 129 2.26 -1.88 -8.27
CA VAL A 129 1.71 -2.91 -9.17
C VAL A 129 0.21 -3.06 -8.99
N VAL A 130 -0.26 -3.28 -7.75
CA VAL A 130 -1.69 -3.52 -7.49
C VAL A 130 -2.52 -2.26 -7.26
N GLY A 131 -1.90 -1.09 -7.32
CA GLY A 131 -2.54 0.19 -7.03
C GLY A 131 -2.82 0.41 -5.54
N ILE A 132 -3.01 1.68 -5.18
CA ILE A 132 -3.17 2.13 -3.79
C ILE A 132 -4.55 1.82 -3.20
N GLN A 133 -5.57 1.61 -4.03
CA GLN A 133 -6.98 1.41 -3.64
C GLN A 133 -7.19 0.11 -2.84
N GLY A 134 -6.48 -0.96 -3.18
CA GLY A 134 -6.64 -2.27 -2.56
C GLY A 134 -7.88 -3.05 -3.05
N ALA A 135 -8.02 -4.27 -2.56
CA ALA A 135 -8.98 -5.25 -3.10
C ALA A 135 -10.45 -4.79 -3.09
N LEU A 136 -10.98 -4.29 -1.97
CA LEU A 136 -12.39 -3.90 -1.91
C LEU A 136 -12.73 -2.80 -2.91
N LEU A 137 -11.95 -1.72 -2.88
CA LEU A 137 -12.22 -0.57 -3.72
C LEU A 137 -11.94 -0.89 -5.21
N SER A 138 -11.13 -1.91 -5.52
CA SER A 138 -10.90 -2.35 -6.91
C SER A 138 -12.13 -2.93 -7.61
N HIS A 139 -13.20 -3.28 -6.87
CA HIS A 139 -14.49 -3.62 -7.46
C HIS A 139 -15.11 -2.46 -8.24
N ILE A 140 -14.83 -1.22 -7.81
CA ILE A 140 -15.51 -0.02 -8.32
C ILE A 140 -14.54 1.08 -8.74
N LEU A 141 -13.23 0.87 -8.63
CA LEU A 141 -12.21 1.87 -8.91
C LEU A 141 -11.06 1.21 -9.65
N GLU A 142 -10.72 1.74 -10.82
CA GLU A 142 -9.52 1.37 -11.56
C GLU A 142 -8.25 1.61 -10.71
N PRO A 143 -7.15 0.89 -10.97
CA PRO A 143 -5.96 1.01 -10.14
C PRO A 143 -5.39 2.43 -10.11
N LEU A 144 -5.30 3.00 -8.91
CA LEU A 144 -4.70 4.29 -8.67
C LEU A 144 -3.23 4.13 -8.31
N TYR A 145 -2.35 4.91 -8.92
CA TYR A 145 -0.91 4.84 -8.70
C TYR A 145 -0.35 6.18 -8.26
N LEU A 146 0.71 6.14 -7.46
CA LEU A 146 1.48 7.33 -7.14
C LEU A 146 2.28 7.76 -8.36
N THR A 147 2.17 9.03 -8.73
CA THR A 147 2.98 9.69 -9.75
C THR A 147 4.34 10.06 -9.18
N THR A 148 4.37 10.58 -7.95
CA THR A 148 5.61 10.99 -7.28
C THR A 148 5.62 10.64 -5.80
N ILE A 149 6.83 10.44 -5.26
CA ILE A 149 7.10 10.29 -3.83
C ILE A 149 8.18 11.31 -3.45
N THR A 150 7.89 12.17 -2.49
CA THR A 150 8.79 13.21 -2.01
C THR A 150 9.21 12.92 -0.59
N ILE A 151 10.52 12.99 -0.32
CA ILE A 151 11.12 12.63 0.97
C ILE A 151 11.73 13.88 1.62
N GLY A 152 11.33 14.12 2.87
CA GLY A 152 11.65 15.31 3.65
C GLY A 152 13.08 15.38 4.21
N GLN A 153 13.65 14.22 4.53
CA GLN A 153 14.90 14.11 5.29
C GLN A 153 15.75 12.97 4.75
N LEU A 154 17.05 13.24 4.61
CA LEU A 154 18.08 12.25 4.32
C LEU A 154 18.29 11.31 5.52
N PRO A 155 18.73 10.05 5.30
CA PRO A 155 19.09 9.17 6.40
C PRO A 155 20.30 9.70 7.16
N ASP A 156 20.30 9.52 8.48
CA ASP A 156 21.42 9.90 9.33
C ASP A 156 22.68 9.11 8.91
N GLY A 157 23.81 9.82 8.75
CA GLY A 157 25.06 9.22 8.30
C GLY A 157 25.09 8.81 6.83
N ALA A 158 24.21 9.39 5.99
CA ALA A 158 24.27 9.22 4.54
C ALA A 158 25.70 9.55 4.02
N PRO A 159 26.28 8.70 3.16
CA PRO A 159 27.57 8.99 2.53
C PRO A 159 27.55 10.31 1.76
N GLU A 160 28.72 10.93 1.63
CA GLU A 160 28.88 12.11 0.79
C GLU A 160 28.45 11.78 -0.66
N GLY A 161 27.56 12.61 -1.24
CA GLY A 161 27.00 12.37 -2.57
C GLY A 161 25.86 11.33 -2.63
N PHE A 162 25.32 10.88 -1.50
CA PHE A 162 24.14 10.02 -1.49
C PHE A 162 22.93 10.73 -2.14
N SER A 163 22.38 10.11 -3.18
CA SER A 163 21.15 10.54 -3.84
C SER A 163 20.03 9.59 -3.48
N ILE A 164 18.96 10.12 -2.85
CA ILE A 164 17.76 9.34 -2.54
C ILE A 164 17.16 8.80 -3.82
N GLU A 165 17.04 9.65 -4.83
CA GLU A 165 16.43 9.32 -6.13
C GLU A 165 17.14 8.12 -6.77
N SER A 166 18.46 8.22 -7.02
CA SER A 166 19.23 7.15 -7.66
C SER A 166 19.20 5.85 -6.86
N ASN A 167 19.29 5.92 -5.53
CA ASN A 167 19.28 4.73 -4.70
C ASN A 167 17.91 4.03 -4.73
N ILE A 168 16.83 4.77 -4.51
CA ILE A 168 15.48 4.21 -4.52
C ILE A 168 15.12 3.68 -5.91
N ASP A 169 15.47 4.40 -6.97
CA ASP A 169 15.23 3.94 -8.34
C ASP A 169 15.94 2.63 -8.63
N LYS A 170 17.21 2.48 -8.23
CA LYS A 170 17.93 1.21 -8.37
C LYS A 170 17.21 0.07 -7.66
N VAL A 171 16.82 0.27 -6.39
CA VAL A 171 16.19 -0.77 -5.58
C VAL A 171 14.79 -1.12 -6.10
N ILE A 172 13.96 -0.13 -6.43
CA ILE A 172 12.60 -0.39 -6.94
C ILE A 172 12.66 -1.08 -8.31
N ASN A 173 13.59 -0.69 -9.18
CA ASN A 173 13.80 -1.32 -10.48
C ASN A 173 14.25 -2.77 -10.33
N ALA A 174 15.21 -3.05 -9.45
CA ALA A 174 15.67 -4.41 -9.19
C ALA A 174 14.50 -5.30 -8.72
N ARG A 175 13.69 -4.82 -7.77
CA ARG A 175 12.53 -5.54 -7.21
C ARG A 175 11.43 -5.80 -8.24
N LEU A 176 11.24 -4.90 -9.20
CA LEU A 176 10.15 -4.94 -10.19
C LEU A 176 10.57 -5.52 -11.56
N SER A 177 11.87 -5.75 -11.79
CA SER A 177 12.43 -6.19 -13.08
C SER A 177 11.77 -7.43 -13.68
N SER A 178 11.34 -8.38 -12.84
CA SER A 178 10.76 -9.67 -13.25
C SER A 178 9.25 -9.64 -13.56
N LEU A 179 8.58 -8.49 -13.38
CA LEU A 179 7.12 -8.39 -13.40
C LEU A 179 6.53 -7.79 -14.69
N SER A 180 7.29 -7.01 -15.44
CA SER A 180 6.76 -6.19 -16.55
C SER A 180 6.05 -7.00 -17.64
N SER A 181 6.46 -8.24 -17.89
CA SER A 181 5.87 -9.12 -18.92
C SER A 181 4.67 -9.95 -18.45
N ARG A 182 4.24 -9.83 -17.19
CA ARG A 182 3.31 -10.78 -16.56
C ARG A 182 1.95 -10.21 -16.15
N LEU A 183 1.72 -8.90 -16.27
CA LEU A 183 0.52 -8.23 -15.72
C LEU A 183 -0.69 -8.29 -16.66
N SER A 184 -1.90 -8.27 -16.09
CA SER A 184 -3.16 -8.19 -16.84
C SER A 184 -3.38 -6.80 -17.43
N ALA A 185 -4.31 -6.67 -18.39
CA ALA A 185 -4.61 -5.38 -19.04
C ALA A 185 -5.06 -4.27 -18.05
N SER A 186 -5.77 -4.65 -16.98
CA SER A 186 -6.33 -3.70 -16.00
C SER A 186 -5.28 -3.15 -15.00
N PHE A 187 -4.13 -3.82 -14.84
CA PHE A 187 -3.09 -3.40 -13.89
C PHE A 187 -1.78 -3.14 -14.63
N LYS A 188 -1.13 -2.03 -14.31
CA LYS A 188 0.17 -1.68 -14.88
C LYS A 188 1.25 -1.58 -13.83
N LEU A 189 2.48 -1.67 -14.30
CA LEU A 189 3.66 -1.36 -13.51
C LEU A 189 3.84 0.16 -13.47
N SER A 190 3.60 0.79 -12.31
CA SER A 190 3.82 2.23 -12.13
C SER A 190 5.05 2.49 -11.27
N LYS A 191 6.03 3.17 -11.86
CA LYS A 191 7.25 3.62 -11.16
C LYS A 191 7.08 5.11 -10.82
N PRO A 192 6.82 5.46 -9.55
CA PRO A 192 6.74 6.86 -9.15
C PRO A 192 8.12 7.51 -9.31
N LYS A 193 8.14 8.81 -9.61
CA LYS A 193 9.37 9.62 -9.54
C LYS A 193 9.67 9.99 -8.09
N PHE A 194 10.94 9.99 -7.71
CA PHE A 194 11.38 10.32 -6.36
C PHE A 194 11.99 11.71 -6.32
N PHE A 195 11.65 12.47 -5.28
CA PHE A 195 12.16 13.82 -5.07
C PHE A 195 12.59 14.02 -3.62
N GLU A 196 13.54 14.92 -3.44
CA GLU A 196 13.94 15.42 -2.13
C GLU A 196 13.33 16.81 -1.94
N ALA A 197 12.78 17.08 -0.77
CA ALA A 197 12.28 18.40 -0.40
C ALA A 197 12.56 18.65 1.09
N PRO A 198 12.79 19.89 1.53
CA PRO A 198 12.99 20.17 2.94
C PRO A 198 11.72 19.82 3.75
N VAL A 199 11.92 19.38 5.00
CA VAL A 199 10.82 19.27 5.96
C VAL A 199 10.20 20.66 6.16
N PRO A 200 8.86 20.81 6.05
CA PRO A 200 8.20 22.07 6.31
C PRO A 200 8.63 22.68 7.67
N PRO A 201 8.87 24.00 7.74
CA PRO A 201 9.43 24.66 8.92
C PRO A 201 8.50 24.66 10.14
N LYS A 202 7.21 24.36 9.94
CA LYS A 202 6.24 24.12 11.01
C LYS A 202 5.92 22.64 11.04
N GLU A 203 6.13 22.02 12.19
CA GLU A 203 5.61 20.67 12.44
C GLU A 203 4.10 20.65 12.21
N PHE A 204 3.58 19.56 11.64
CA PHE A 204 2.15 19.40 11.46
C PHE A 204 1.47 19.35 12.83
N GLN A 205 0.67 20.37 13.15
CA GLN A 205 -0.09 20.42 14.39
C GLN A 205 -1.46 19.77 14.17
N GLN A 206 -1.88 18.93 15.11
CA GLN A 206 -3.25 18.44 15.16
C GLN A 206 -4.16 19.61 15.55
N ILE A 207 -5.21 19.87 14.77
CA ILE A 207 -6.18 20.92 15.10
C ILE A 207 -7.14 20.35 16.14
N SER A 208 -7.44 21.13 17.19
CA SER A 208 -8.44 20.78 18.18
C SER A 208 -9.81 20.60 17.53
N GLY A 209 -10.39 19.40 17.66
CA GLY A 209 -11.67 19.04 17.03
C GLY A 209 -11.55 18.04 15.87
N ASP A 210 -10.34 17.68 15.45
CA ASP A 210 -10.15 16.61 14.47
C ASP A 210 -10.61 15.26 15.04
N VAL A 211 -11.72 14.74 14.52
CA VAL A 211 -12.15 13.37 14.81
C VAL A 211 -11.15 12.42 14.15
N PRO A 212 -10.47 11.53 14.90
CA PRO A 212 -9.51 10.61 14.32
C PRO A 212 -10.19 9.81 13.21
N PRO A 213 -9.65 9.80 11.98
CA PRO A 213 -10.27 9.02 10.94
C PRO A 213 -10.18 7.55 11.34
N LEU A 214 -11.35 6.95 11.60
CA LEU A 214 -11.46 5.54 11.93
C LEU A 214 -11.08 4.72 10.69
N THR A 215 -9.80 4.38 10.60
CA THR A 215 -9.21 3.71 9.43
C THR A 215 -9.06 2.22 9.63
N CYS A 216 -9.57 1.59 10.71
CA CYS A 216 -9.44 0.14 10.90
C CYS A 216 -10.20 -0.66 9.82
N GLY A 217 -9.91 -1.97 9.72
CA GLY A 217 -10.46 -2.83 8.66
C GLY A 217 -12.00 -2.79 8.62
N ARG A 218 -12.64 -2.94 9.79
CA ARG A 218 -14.09 -2.88 9.97
C ARG A 218 -14.69 -1.59 9.40
N ARG A 219 -14.09 -0.44 9.70
CA ARG A 219 -14.62 0.87 9.30
C ARG A 219 -14.47 1.13 7.80
N LEU A 220 -13.43 0.57 7.18
CA LEU A 220 -13.27 0.60 5.73
C LEU A 220 -14.29 -0.30 5.01
N VAL A 221 -14.67 -1.43 5.61
CA VAL A 221 -15.71 -2.32 5.06
C VAL A 221 -17.09 -1.68 5.18
N GLU A 222 -17.40 -1.10 6.34
CA GLU A 222 -18.66 -0.37 6.54
C GLU A 222 -18.80 0.78 5.53
N ALA A 223 -17.74 1.55 5.31
CA ALA A 223 -17.73 2.62 4.32
C ALA A 223 -17.90 2.11 2.87
N PHE A 224 -17.38 0.92 2.57
CA PHE A 224 -17.61 0.27 1.27
C PHE A 224 -19.06 -0.18 1.12
N LEU A 225 -19.62 -0.86 2.13
CA LEU A 225 -20.98 -1.37 2.12
C LEU A 225 -22.03 -0.25 2.17
N SER A 226 -21.70 0.95 2.63
CA SER A 226 -22.60 2.11 2.60
C SER A 226 -22.76 2.73 1.21
N LEU A 227 -21.93 2.35 0.22
CA LEU A 227 -22.01 2.93 -1.12
C LEU A 227 -23.25 2.46 -1.88
N GLU A 228 -23.93 3.41 -2.50
CA GLU A 228 -25.00 3.17 -3.47
C GLU A 228 -24.38 2.99 -4.86
N HIS A 229 -23.80 1.81 -5.12
CA HIS A 229 -23.14 1.51 -6.39
C HIS A 229 -23.54 0.12 -6.90
N PRO A 230 -23.88 -0.06 -8.20
CA PRO A 230 -24.39 -1.34 -8.72
C PRO A 230 -23.49 -2.55 -8.45
N LEU A 231 -22.16 -2.38 -8.52
CA LEU A 231 -21.21 -3.45 -8.21
C LEU A 231 -21.02 -3.73 -6.71
N VAL A 232 -21.57 -2.86 -5.84
CA VAL A 232 -21.51 -3.00 -4.38
C VAL A 232 -22.76 -3.66 -3.82
N THR A 233 -23.93 -3.43 -4.42
CA THR A 233 -25.23 -3.92 -3.91
C THR A 233 -25.26 -5.44 -3.73
N LYS A 234 -24.55 -6.21 -4.58
CA LYS A 234 -24.41 -7.67 -4.43
C LYS A 234 -23.78 -8.12 -3.10
N PHE A 235 -23.00 -7.25 -2.44
CA PHE A 235 -22.37 -7.53 -1.14
C PHE A 235 -23.26 -7.15 0.04
N GLN A 236 -24.34 -6.40 -0.19
CA GLN A 236 -25.24 -5.93 0.85
C GLN A 236 -26.34 -6.95 1.21
N SER A 237 -26.59 -7.93 0.32
CA SER A 237 -27.66 -8.91 0.46
C SER A 237 -27.27 -10.21 1.18
N GLY A 238 -26.03 -10.36 1.65
CA GLY A 238 -25.55 -11.57 2.33
C GLY A 238 -24.51 -11.32 3.41
N GLU A 239 -24.36 -12.26 4.35
CA GLU A 239 -23.32 -12.23 5.39
C GLU A 239 -21.96 -12.66 4.84
N LEU A 240 -21.43 -11.91 3.87
CA LEU A 240 -20.08 -12.15 3.37
C LEU A 240 -19.06 -11.63 4.39
N SER A 241 -18.05 -12.45 4.68
CA SER A 241 -16.90 -11.99 5.44
C SER A 241 -16.11 -10.93 4.64
N TYR A 242 -15.38 -10.07 5.35
CA TYR A 242 -14.46 -9.12 4.73
C TYR A 242 -13.45 -9.82 3.81
N ARG A 243 -13.01 -11.02 4.18
CA ARG A 243 -12.16 -11.88 3.36
C ARG A 243 -12.85 -12.27 2.05
N ALA A 244 -14.08 -12.77 2.11
CA ALA A 244 -14.83 -13.21 0.93
C ALA A 244 -15.01 -12.07 -0.07
N MET A 245 -15.41 -10.88 0.40
CA MET A 245 -15.54 -9.69 -0.46
C MET A 245 -14.22 -9.32 -1.15
N LYS A 246 -13.08 -9.46 -0.45
CA LYS A 246 -11.76 -9.21 -1.06
C LYS A 246 -11.40 -10.28 -2.08
N ASP A 247 -11.78 -11.53 -1.85
CA ASP A 247 -11.45 -12.65 -2.74
C ASP A 247 -12.25 -12.61 -4.05
N GLU A 248 -13.44 -12.01 -4.04
CA GLU A 248 -14.22 -11.72 -5.27
C GLU A 248 -13.58 -10.67 -6.19
N ALA A 249 -12.57 -9.91 -5.72
CA ALA A 249 -11.84 -8.97 -6.57
C ALA A 249 -10.84 -9.72 -7.46
N HIS A 250 -11.34 -10.53 -8.40
CA HIS A 250 -10.58 -11.55 -9.12
C HIS A 250 -9.34 -11.01 -9.84
N GLU A 251 -9.47 -9.89 -10.57
CA GLU A 251 -8.32 -9.27 -11.25
C GLU A 251 -7.24 -8.85 -10.25
N TYR A 252 -7.64 -8.23 -9.14
CA TYR A 252 -6.72 -7.80 -8.09
C TYR A 252 -6.04 -9.00 -7.41
N GLN A 253 -6.79 -10.07 -7.10
CA GLN A 253 -6.22 -11.29 -6.52
C GLN A 253 -5.28 -12.01 -7.48
N HIS A 254 -5.60 -12.04 -8.78
CA HIS A 254 -4.73 -12.60 -9.80
C HIS A 254 -3.41 -11.81 -9.88
N THR A 255 -3.45 -10.48 -9.88
CA THR A 255 -2.24 -9.65 -9.84
C THR A 255 -1.43 -9.87 -8.57
N LEU A 256 -2.08 -10.10 -7.41
CA LEU A 256 -1.37 -10.51 -6.19
C LEU A 256 -0.69 -11.88 -6.31
N GLU A 257 -1.30 -12.82 -7.01
CA GLU A 257 -0.72 -14.13 -7.23
C GLU A 257 0.52 -14.06 -8.15
N LEU A 258 0.45 -13.24 -9.20
CA LEU A 258 1.60 -12.95 -10.06
C LEU A 258 2.75 -12.33 -9.26
N LEU A 259 2.44 -11.38 -8.36
CA LEU A 259 3.42 -10.82 -7.44
C LEU A 259 4.04 -11.90 -6.55
N ARG A 260 3.26 -12.78 -5.92
CA ARG A 260 3.80 -13.85 -5.07
C ARG A 260 4.74 -14.80 -5.82
N LYS A 261 4.58 -14.94 -7.14
CA LYS A 261 5.47 -15.75 -7.98
C LYS A 261 6.75 -15.03 -8.40
N ALA A 262 6.85 -13.72 -8.21
CA ALA A 262 8.06 -12.96 -8.52
C ALA A 262 9.14 -13.21 -7.44
N PRO A 263 10.43 -13.34 -7.83
CA PRO A 263 11.51 -13.70 -6.90
C PRO A 263 11.53 -12.86 -5.63
N PHE A 264 11.48 -11.53 -5.76
CA PHE A 264 11.49 -10.61 -4.61
C PHE A 264 10.30 -10.81 -3.67
N PHE A 265 9.09 -10.93 -4.23
CA PHE A 265 7.83 -10.99 -3.48
C PHE A 265 7.46 -12.42 -3.03
N SER A 266 8.19 -13.44 -3.45
CA SER A 266 7.97 -14.84 -3.06
C SER A 266 8.03 -15.06 -1.53
N CYS A 267 8.81 -14.23 -0.86
CA CYS A 267 8.94 -14.25 0.60
C CYS A 267 7.94 -13.32 1.29
N TRP A 268 6.97 -12.74 0.57
CA TRP A 268 5.90 -11.96 1.16
C TRP A 268 4.97 -12.85 1.99
N ARG A 269 5.21 -12.88 3.30
CA ARG A 269 4.35 -13.53 4.29
C ARG A 269 3.04 -12.74 4.49
N ALA A 270 1.95 -13.22 3.92
CA ALA A 270 0.62 -12.70 4.20
C ALA A 270 0.25 -12.93 5.68
N LYS A 271 -0.62 -12.06 6.20
CA LYS A 271 -1.23 -12.27 7.52
C LYS A 271 -2.21 -13.46 7.48
N PRO A 272 -2.45 -14.15 8.62
CA PRO A 272 -3.43 -15.23 8.70
C PRO A 272 -4.81 -14.80 8.19
N ALA A 273 -5.49 -15.70 7.47
CA ALA A 273 -6.81 -15.43 6.89
C ALA A 273 -7.85 -15.09 7.95
N SER A 274 -7.73 -15.67 9.15
CA SER A 274 -8.60 -15.42 10.31
C SER A 274 -8.70 -13.95 10.71
N LEU A 275 -7.70 -13.12 10.38
CA LEU A 275 -7.73 -11.68 10.68
C LEU A 275 -8.69 -10.89 9.78
N ASP A 276 -9.08 -11.47 8.64
CA ASP A 276 -10.05 -10.88 7.70
C ASP A 276 -11.39 -11.63 7.68
N SER A 277 -11.59 -12.65 8.52
CA SER A 277 -12.79 -13.51 8.51
C SER A 277 -14.04 -12.90 9.15
N PHE A 278 -13.97 -11.68 9.69
CA PHE A 278 -15.13 -11.03 10.31
C PHE A 278 -16.14 -10.55 9.26
N ALA A 279 -17.42 -10.55 9.64
CA ALA A 279 -18.51 -9.92 8.89
C ALA A 279 -18.87 -8.55 9.49
N VAL A 280 -19.58 -7.76 8.69
CA VAL A 280 -20.16 -6.48 9.07
C VAL A 280 -21.63 -6.55 8.68
N SER A 281 -22.53 -6.43 9.64
CA SER A 281 -23.96 -6.23 9.39
C SER A 281 -24.20 -4.79 8.98
N ARG A 282 -25.06 -4.58 7.98
CA ARG A 282 -25.53 -3.24 7.61
C ARG A 282 -26.59 -2.76 8.61
#